data_AF-A0A3P1YA94-F1
#
_entry.id   AF-A0A3P1YA94-F1
#
_cell.length_a   1.000
_cell.length_b   1.000
_cell.length_c   1.000
_cell.angle_alpha   90.00
_cell.angle_beta   90.00
_cell.angle_gamma   90.00
#
_symmetry.space_group_name_H-M   'P 1'
#
loop_
_entity.id
_entity.type
_entity.pdbx_description
1 polymer ?
#
loop_
_entity_poly.entity_id
_entity_poly.type
_entity_poly.pdbx_seq_one_letter_code
_entity_poly.pdbx_strand_id
1 'polypeptide(L)'
;MLPEIVSFDRQVTLVGDSGIQFMDFGLSPGRLPAGEFVKLANGVLTRLIYNEQRDYYFYQPSPANIEKAKSQYDIPVEQSLKLFDGTWLPLPLLRFSPPDVYQEGPLNWARFRI
;
A
#
# COMPACT_ATOMS: atom_id res chain seq x y z
N MET A 1 -6.84 20.04 -10.04
CA MET A 1 -6.47 20.53 -8.71
C MET A 1 -6.72 19.40 -7.72
N LEU A 2 -5.79 19.12 -6.81
CA LEU A 2 -6.09 18.28 -5.65
C LEU A 2 -6.94 19.12 -4.67
N PRO A 3 -7.94 18.53 -3.99
CA PRO A 3 -8.63 19.24 -2.92
C PRO A 3 -7.63 19.60 -1.81
N GLU A 4 -7.91 20.69 -1.11
CA GLU A 4 -7.13 21.09 0.06
C GLU A 4 -7.23 19.98 1.12
N ILE A 5 -6.09 19.51 1.63
CA ILE A 5 -6.07 18.49 2.67
C ILE A 5 -6.50 19.15 3.98
N VAL A 6 -7.72 18.82 4.41
CA VAL A 6 -8.24 19.28 5.70
C VAL A 6 -7.68 18.40 6.81
N SER A 7 -7.04 19.03 7.79
CA SER A 7 -6.61 18.33 9.01
C SER A 7 -7.82 18.18 9.94
N PHE A 8 -8.22 16.93 10.17
CA PHE A 8 -9.28 16.61 11.12
C PHE A 8 -8.71 16.40 12.52
N ASP A 9 -9.44 16.85 13.54
CA ASP A 9 -9.16 16.49 14.94
C ASP A 9 -9.42 15.00 15.17
N ARG A 10 -9.01 14.49 16.35
CA ARG A 10 -9.20 13.08 16.74
C ARG A 10 -10.68 12.64 16.68
N GLN A 11 -11.60 13.57 16.82
CA GLN A 11 -13.03 13.35 16.66
C GLN A 11 -13.59 14.39 15.69
N VAL A 12 -14.45 13.94 14.78
CA VAL A 12 -15.15 14.80 13.82
C VAL A 12 -16.64 14.65 14.05
N THR A 13 -17.32 15.78 14.25
CA THR A 13 -18.78 15.79 14.34
C THR A 13 -19.37 15.53 12.97
N LEU A 14 -20.11 14.43 12.87
CA LEU A 14 -20.81 14.02 11.67
C LEU A 14 -22.05 14.90 11.44
N VAL A 15 -22.34 15.24 10.17
CA VAL A 15 -23.56 15.98 9.82
C VAL A 15 -24.77 15.06 9.96
N GLY A 16 -25.71 15.43 10.83
CA GLY A 16 -26.96 14.69 11.05
C GLY A 16 -27.80 14.55 9.77
N ASP A 17 -28.55 13.46 9.65
CA ASP A 17 -29.49 13.16 8.55
C ASP A 17 -28.88 13.16 7.13
N SER A 18 -27.54 13.08 7.01
CA SER A 18 -26.84 13.09 5.72
C SER A 18 -26.89 11.76 4.96
N GLY A 19 -27.11 10.63 5.65
CA GLY A 19 -27.10 9.28 5.08
C GLY A 19 -25.73 8.78 4.60
N ILE A 20 -24.86 9.66 4.08
CA ILE A 20 -23.50 9.39 3.58
C ILE A 20 -22.60 10.58 3.93
N GLN A 21 -21.34 10.31 4.30
CA GLN A 21 -20.31 11.33 4.52
C GLN A 21 -19.02 10.97 3.81
N PHE A 22 -18.37 11.99 3.24
CA PHE A 22 -17.08 11.88 2.57
C PHE A 22 -16.01 12.58 3.40
N MET A 23 -14.89 11.91 3.62
CA MET A 23 -13.72 12.46 4.32
C MET A 23 -12.47 12.14 3.50
N ASP A 24 -11.67 13.16 3.23
CA ASP A 24 -10.42 13.03 2.50
C ASP A 24 -9.24 13.20 3.46
N PHE A 25 -8.25 12.32 3.37
CA PHE A 25 -7.08 12.34 4.24
C PHE A 25 -5.81 12.46 3.41
N GLY A 26 -4.93 13.38 3.81
CA GLY A 26 -3.56 13.44 3.31
C GLY A 26 -2.68 12.47 4.07
N LEU A 27 -1.85 11.71 3.35
CA LEU A 27 -0.84 10.83 3.92
C LEU A 27 0.53 11.31 3.46
N SER A 28 1.42 11.58 4.40
CA SER A 28 2.84 11.79 4.13
C SER A 28 3.59 10.60 4.69
N PRO A 29 3.89 9.57 3.88
CA PRO A 29 4.69 8.46 4.36
C PRO A 29 6.06 9.01 4.80
N GLY A 30 6.59 8.45 5.88
CA GLY A 30 7.99 8.69 6.27
C GLY A 30 8.95 8.11 5.23
N ARG A 31 10.23 7.98 5.61
CA ARG A 31 11.21 7.32 4.74
C ARG A 31 10.80 5.86 4.50
N LEU A 32 10.44 5.54 3.26
CA LEU A 32 10.16 4.16 2.85
C LEU A 32 11.44 3.53 2.28
N PRO A 33 11.73 2.26 2.61
CA PRO A 33 12.83 1.55 1.98
C PRO A 33 12.53 1.39 0.48
N ALA A 34 13.57 1.47 -0.33
CA ALA A 34 13.45 1.22 -1.75
C ALA A 34 13.01 -0.23 -2.03
N GLY A 35 12.38 -0.43 -3.19
CA GLY A 35 11.91 -1.73 -3.64
C GLY A 35 13.01 -2.47 -4.37
N GLU A 36 13.24 -3.73 -3.98
CA GLU A 36 14.20 -4.62 -4.62
C GLU A 36 13.51 -5.46 -5.70
N PHE A 37 14.10 -5.55 -6.88
CA PHE A 37 13.50 -6.25 -8.03
C PHE A 37 14.49 -7.13 -8.77
N VAL A 38 13.98 -8.20 -9.35
CA VAL A 38 14.72 -9.07 -10.27
C VAL A 38 13.97 -9.15 -11.61
N LYS A 39 14.70 -9.11 -12.72
CA LYS A 39 14.12 -9.43 -14.03
C LYS A 39 14.26 -10.93 -14.27
N LEU A 40 13.14 -11.62 -14.42
CA LEU A 40 13.10 -13.05 -14.68
C LEU A 40 13.51 -13.35 -16.13
N ALA A 41 13.82 -14.62 -16.43
CA ALA A 41 14.23 -15.07 -17.77
C ALA A 41 13.16 -14.80 -18.85
N ASN A 42 11.88 -14.80 -18.46
CA ASN A 42 10.76 -14.44 -19.35
C ASN A 42 10.60 -12.92 -19.56
N GLY A 43 11.46 -12.11 -18.96
CA GLY A 43 11.46 -10.65 -19.09
C GLY A 43 10.58 -9.90 -18.10
N VAL A 44 9.80 -10.60 -17.26
CA VAL A 44 8.95 -9.98 -16.23
C VAL A 44 9.81 -9.40 -15.12
N LEU A 45 9.53 -8.15 -14.72
CA LEU A 45 10.12 -7.53 -13.54
C LEU A 45 9.31 -7.94 -12.30
N THR A 46 9.97 -8.56 -11.33
CA THR A 46 9.32 -9.13 -10.14
C THR A 46 9.88 -8.48 -8.88
N ARG A 47 8.98 -8.02 -8.00
CA ARG A 47 9.35 -7.46 -6.70
C ARG A 47 9.80 -8.57 -5.76
N LEU A 48 10.91 -8.32 -5.06
CA LEU A 48 11.45 -9.19 -4.03
C LEU A 48 10.88 -8.84 -2.66
N ILE A 49 10.72 -9.85 -1.83
CA ILE A 49 10.35 -9.78 -0.42
C ILE A 49 11.60 -10.13 0.37
N TYR A 50 11.88 -9.34 1.41
CA TYR A 50 13.01 -9.59 2.30
C TYR A 50 12.58 -10.50 3.45
N ASN A 51 13.34 -11.58 3.69
CA ASN A 51 13.18 -12.44 4.85
C ASN A 51 14.13 -12.01 5.96
N GLU A 52 13.64 -11.24 6.93
CA GLU A 52 14.48 -10.72 8.03
C GLU A 52 15.09 -11.83 8.90
N GLN A 53 14.37 -12.94 9.11
CA GLN A 53 14.83 -14.04 9.99
C GLN A 53 16.00 -14.82 9.40
N ARG A 54 16.07 -14.90 8.07
CA ARG A 54 17.04 -15.74 7.35
C ARG A 54 17.98 -14.97 6.44
N ASP A 55 17.85 -13.64 6.41
CA ASP A 55 18.69 -12.70 5.68
C ASP A 55 18.84 -13.05 4.18
N TYR A 56 17.72 -13.11 3.46
CA TYR A 56 17.72 -13.23 2.01
C TYR A 56 16.47 -12.65 1.36
N TYR A 57 16.60 -12.29 0.08
CA TYR A 57 15.49 -11.87 -0.77
C TYR A 57 14.89 -13.05 -1.56
N PHE A 58 13.58 -13.03 -1.74
CA PHE A 58 12.85 -14.04 -2.50
C PHE A 58 11.62 -13.45 -3.20
N TYR A 59 11.06 -14.19 -4.15
CA TYR A 59 9.73 -13.93 -4.71
C TYR A 59 8.87 -15.20 -4.61
N GLN A 60 7.56 -15.06 -4.74
CA GLN A 60 6.60 -16.16 -4.65
C GLN A 60 5.90 -16.37 -5.99
N PRO A 61 6.34 -17.33 -6.82
CA PRO A 61 5.66 -17.63 -8.09
C PRO A 61 4.30 -18.30 -7.88
N SER A 62 4.08 -18.96 -6.75
CA SER A 62 2.80 -19.54 -6.33
C SER A 62 2.66 -19.49 -4.80
N PRO A 63 1.44 -19.62 -4.24
CA PRO A 63 1.23 -19.55 -2.79
C PRO A 63 2.05 -20.55 -1.97
N ALA A 64 2.40 -21.70 -2.56
CA ALA A 64 3.12 -22.77 -1.87
C ALA A 64 4.65 -22.69 -2.05
N ASN A 65 5.15 -21.87 -2.98
CA ASN A 65 6.56 -21.87 -3.37
C ASN A 65 7.21 -20.51 -3.17
N ILE A 66 8.49 -20.54 -2.78
CA ILE A 66 9.34 -19.36 -2.73
C ILE A 66 10.60 -19.62 -3.54
N GLU A 67 11.08 -18.62 -4.27
CA GLU A 67 12.33 -18.68 -5.01
C GLU A 67 13.27 -17.57 -4.56
N LYS A 68 14.47 -17.96 -4.12
CA LYS A 68 15.51 -17.02 -3.71
C LYS A 68 16.07 -16.33 -4.95
N ALA A 69 16.19 -15.02 -4.87
CA ALA A 69 16.78 -14.22 -5.93
C ALA A 69 17.58 -13.07 -5.33
N LYS A 70 18.65 -12.69 -6.03
CA LYS A 70 19.38 -11.45 -5.71
C LYS A 70 18.70 -10.31 -6.44
N SER A 71 18.65 -9.16 -5.78
CA SER A 71 18.18 -7.95 -6.43
C SER A 71 19.10 -7.56 -7.59
N GLN A 72 18.48 -7.18 -8.69
CA GLN A 72 19.14 -6.56 -9.84
C GLN A 72 18.88 -5.05 -9.90
N TYR A 73 17.79 -4.60 -9.28
CA TYR A 73 17.38 -3.20 -9.26
C TYR A 73 16.92 -2.82 -7.86
N ASP A 74 17.51 -1.74 -7.35
CA ASP A 74 17.08 -1.04 -6.15
C ASP A 74 16.37 0.25 -6.60
N ILE A 75 15.02 0.25 -6.53
CA ILE A 75 14.19 1.33 -7.06
C ILE A 75 13.56 2.11 -5.91
N PRO A 76 13.85 3.42 -5.76
CA PRO A 76 13.19 4.26 -4.77
C PRO A 76 11.68 4.25 -4.93
N VAL A 77 10.96 4.25 -3.80
CA VAL A 77 9.49 4.19 -3.81
C VAL A 77 8.90 5.38 -4.56
N GLU A 78 9.51 6.55 -4.44
CA GLU A 78 9.11 7.77 -5.13
C GLU A 78 9.08 7.58 -6.65
N GLN A 79 10.02 6.82 -7.21
CA GLN A 79 10.05 6.53 -8.65
C GLN A 79 8.93 5.59 -9.07
N SER A 80 8.56 4.63 -8.20
CA SER A 80 7.41 3.75 -8.44
C SER A 80 6.10 4.54 -8.34
N LEU A 81 5.98 5.45 -7.37
CA LEU A 81 4.79 6.28 -7.18
C LEU A 81 4.54 7.24 -8.35
N LYS A 82 5.59 7.76 -9.00
CA LYS A 82 5.45 8.59 -10.20
C LYS A 82 4.67 7.92 -11.33
N LEU A 83 4.68 6.58 -11.42
CA LEU A 83 3.89 5.84 -12.42
C LEU A 83 2.37 5.94 -12.17
N PHE A 84 1.99 6.24 -10.93
CA PHE A 84 0.60 6.36 -10.50
C PHE A 84 0.18 7.80 -10.26
N ASP A 85 1.04 8.79 -10.55
CA ASP A 85 0.74 10.21 -10.34
C ASP A 85 -0.59 10.60 -11.03
N GLY A 86 -1.49 11.15 -10.23
CA GLY A 86 -2.83 11.55 -10.66
C GLY A 86 -3.84 10.41 -10.77
N THR A 87 -3.46 9.16 -10.52
CA THR A 87 -4.32 7.96 -10.65
C THR A 87 -5.12 7.71 -9.38
N TRP A 88 -6.43 7.46 -9.53
CA TRP A 88 -7.27 7.00 -8.44
C TRP A 88 -7.23 5.47 -8.32
N LEU A 89 -6.89 4.98 -7.14
CA LEU A 89 -6.79 3.56 -6.84
C LEU A 89 -7.74 3.19 -5.69
N PRO A 90 -8.36 1.99 -5.72
CA PRO A 90 -9.21 1.52 -4.64
C PRO A 90 -8.36 1.10 -3.44
N LEU A 91 -8.80 1.47 -2.23
CA LEU A 91 -8.17 1.06 -0.98
C LEU A 91 -9.20 0.36 -0.08
N PRO A 92 -9.02 -0.94 0.25
CA PRO A 92 -9.91 -1.63 1.17
C PRO A 92 -9.69 -1.11 2.60
N LEU A 93 -10.76 -0.71 3.28
CA LEU A 93 -10.74 -0.37 4.69
C LEU A 93 -11.03 -1.63 5.50
N LEU A 94 -10.02 -2.18 6.16
CA LEU A 94 -10.16 -3.38 6.98
C LEU A 94 -10.55 -3.01 8.42
N ARG A 95 -11.44 -3.79 9.02
CA ARG A 95 -11.74 -3.65 10.46
C ARG A 95 -10.68 -4.37 11.27
N PHE A 96 -9.96 -3.61 12.10
CA PHE A 96 -9.01 -4.14 13.07
C PHE A 96 -9.67 -4.24 14.45
N SER A 97 -9.56 -5.40 15.07
CA SER A 97 -9.95 -5.67 16.45
C SER A 97 -8.70 -6.06 17.25
N PRO A 98 -8.33 -5.29 18.29
CA PRO A 98 -7.23 -5.66 19.17
C PRO A 98 -7.42 -7.07 19.75
N PRO A 99 -6.34 -7.84 20.02
CA PRO A 99 -4.94 -7.43 19.91
C PRO A 99 -4.37 -7.41 18.49
N ASP A 100 -4.76 -8.32 17.58
CA ASP A 100 -4.18 -8.44 16.23
C ASP A 100 -5.13 -9.09 15.20
N VAL A 101 -6.45 -8.91 15.34
CA VAL A 101 -7.43 -9.59 14.48
C VAL A 101 -8.01 -8.61 13.45
N TYR A 102 -7.66 -8.82 12.19
CA TYR A 102 -8.44 -8.26 11.08
C TYR A 102 -9.66 -9.14 10.81
N GLN A 103 -10.84 -8.54 10.68
CA GLN A 103 -12.03 -9.29 10.26
C GLN A 103 -11.94 -9.69 8.79
N GLU A 104 -12.70 -10.73 8.41
CA GLU A 104 -12.73 -11.20 7.04
C GLU A 104 -13.35 -10.15 6.11
N GLY A 105 -12.55 -9.72 5.13
CA GLY A 105 -12.97 -8.78 4.09
C GLY A 105 -12.93 -7.29 4.49
N PRO A 106 -13.09 -6.40 3.50
CA PRO A 106 -13.16 -4.97 3.74
C PRO A 106 -14.48 -4.57 4.39
N LEU A 107 -14.40 -3.75 5.43
CA LEU A 107 -15.56 -3.07 6.03
C LEU A 107 -16.16 -2.04 5.06
N ASN A 108 -15.30 -1.35 4.31
CA ASN A 108 -15.68 -0.34 3.33
C ASN A 108 -14.56 -0.16 2.30
N TRP A 109 -14.80 0.71 1.30
CA TRP A 109 -13.84 1.10 0.29
C TRP A 109 -13.54 2.59 0.38
N ALA A 110 -12.25 2.93 0.38
CA ALA A 110 -11.77 4.27 0.15
C ALA A 110 -11.16 4.36 -1.26
N ARG A 111 -10.91 5.59 -1.70
CA ARG A 111 -10.12 5.87 -2.89
C ARG A 111 -8.91 6.68 -2.46
N PHE A 112 -7.76 6.38 -3.02
CA PHE A 112 -6.57 7.21 -2.84
C PHE A 112 -6.05 7.67 -4.20
N ARG A 113 -5.47 8.85 -4.22
CA ARG A 113 -4.81 9.42 -5.38
C ARG A 113 -3.35 9.62 -5.02
N ILE A 114 -2.46 9.16 -5.89
CA ILE A 114 -1.01 9.44 -5.81
C ILE A 114 -0.73 10.79 -6.45
#